data_AF-A0A661NQY2-F1
#
_entry.id   AF-A0A661NQY2-F1
#
_cell.length_a   1.000
_cell.length_b   1.000
_cell.length_c   1.000
_cell.angle_alpha   90.00
_cell.angle_beta   90.00
_cell.angle_gamma   90.00
#
_symmetry.space_group_name_H-M   'P 1'
#
loop_
_entity.id
_entity.type
_entity.pdbx_description
1 polymer ?
#
loop_
_entity_poly.entity_id
_entity_poly.type
_entity_poly.pdbx_seq_one_letter_code
_entity_poly.pdbx_strand_id
1 'polypeptide(L)'
;MVQAFFWSSCRDDGEYGLQVVFPSEELRQKTAFLQIWVVEIGSCEQLSWESLAKGEEDVVAHLGVVVGGESSEGENLLRGIPEGWFAFAAEGRTAAGAHLLRGCRREKVEAGVPLTVQLELQCACEPIAGTCGPVEETVGNGKDDDCDGKTDECRSEVDCDDGNGCTQDLCIVEQCQHPHWPDTTRCNDGNPCTEQDVCVNGVCKGVDKDCSAYDDQCQRGECDPFTGQCRPVPLADGTDCDDGLYCTEPDTCSGGICSGSERDCSDQDSCTRDECSEAEQGCRNILDPSLGSVEGPVGADNCSNGKDDDCDGTTDMEDGDCTACSSDL
;
A
#
# COMPACT_ATOMS: atom_id res chain seq x y z
N MET A 1 8.69 -13.88 -37.93
CA MET A 1 9.64 -13.01 -38.62
C MET A 1 9.16 -12.78 -40.04
N VAL A 2 8.94 -11.51 -40.40
CA VAL A 2 8.52 -11.10 -41.74
C VAL A 2 9.66 -10.30 -42.36
N GLN A 3 9.98 -10.59 -43.62
CA GLN A 3 11.13 -10.04 -44.32
C GLN A 3 10.72 -8.78 -45.09
N ALA A 4 11.45 -7.67 -44.91
CA ALA A 4 11.46 -6.57 -45.88
C ALA A 4 12.67 -6.74 -46.82
N PHE A 5 12.41 -6.59 -48.12
CA PHE A 5 13.27 -7.09 -49.20
C PHE A 5 14.34 -6.10 -49.70
N PHE A 6 15.38 -6.75 -50.25
CA PHE A 6 16.61 -6.40 -50.93
C PHE A 6 16.83 -4.98 -51.46
N TRP A 7 18.05 -4.55 -51.20
CA TRP A 7 18.71 -3.41 -51.80
C TRP A 7 19.93 -4.00 -52.49
N SER A 8 20.26 -3.58 -53.70
CA SER A 8 21.48 -4.00 -54.39
C SER A 8 22.07 -2.78 -55.07
N SER A 9 23.16 -2.24 -54.53
CA SER A 9 23.92 -1.26 -55.30
C SER A 9 24.84 -2.02 -56.25
N CYS A 10 24.71 -1.78 -57.56
CA CYS A 10 25.69 -2.22 -58.53
C CYS A 10 26.59 -1.05 -58.93
N ARG A 11 27.83 -1.03 -58.44
CA ARG A 11 29.00 -0.53 -59.21
C ARG A 11 30.30 -0.93 -58.54
N ASP A 12 31.28 -1.27 -59.38
CA ASP A 12 32.74 -1.47 -59.25
C ASP A 12 33.36 -2.08 -57.96
N ASP A 13 32.69 -2.02 -56.80
CA ASP A 13 33.20 -2.36 -55.47
C ASP A 13 32.38 -3.48 -54.75
N GLY A 14 31.25 -3.95 -55.30
CA GLY A 14 30.46 -5.09 -54.77
C GLY A 14 28.93 -4.91 -54.83
N GLU A 15 28.17 -5.99 -54.57
CA GLU A 15 26.71 -5.97 -54.37
C GLU A 15 26.38 -6.05 -52.86
N TYR A 16 25.71 -5.04 -52.30
CA TYR A 16 25.29 -5.05 -50.89
C TYR A 16 23.80 -5.30 -50.76
N GLY A 17 23.42 -6.35 -50.04
CA GLY A 17 22.07 -6.68 -49.63
C GLY A 17 21.80 -6.28 -48.18
N LEU A 18 20.72 -5.55 -47.93
CA LEU A 18 20.19 -5.38 -46.58
C LEU A 18 18.85 -6.09 -46.46
N GLN A 19 18.73 -6.96 -45.47
CA GLN A 19 17.52 -7.70 -45.15
C GLN A 19 17.05 -7.29 -43.75
N VAL A 20 15.98 -6.50 -43.68
CA VAL A 20 15.39 -6.09 -42.39
C VAL A 20 14.35 -7.12 -41.96
N VAL A 21 14.48 -7.61 -40.73
CA VAL A 21 13.63 -8.66 -40.18
C VAL A 21 12.81 -8.10 -39.02
N PHE A 22 11.48 -8.09 -39.20
CA PHE A 22 10.55 -7.63 -38.17
C PHE A 22 10.22 -8.74 -37.16
N PRO A 23 10.03 -8.43 -35.87
CA PRO A 23 9.66 -9.42 -34.85
C PRO A 23 8.35 -10.13 -35.18
N SER A 24 7.34 -9.37 -35.61
CA SER A 24 6.00 -9.86 -35.96
C SER A 24 5.42 -9.12 -37.16
N GLU A 25 4.41 -9.71 -37.79
CA GLU A 25 3.66 -9.06 -38.88
C GLU A 25 2.90 -7.83 -38.38
N GLU A 26 2.39 -7.87 -37.16
CA GLU A 26 1.70 -6.73 -36.55
C GLU A 26 2.62 -5.51 -36.41
N LEU A 27 3.84 -5.72 -35.89
CA LEU A 27 4.81 -4.64 -35.75
C LEU A 27 5.31 -4.12 -37.10
N ARG A 28 5.39 -4.99 -38.11
CA ARG A 28 5.65 -4.57 -39.49
C ARG A 28 4.56 -3.64 -40.01
N GLN A 29 3.29 -3.96 -39.78
CA GLN A 29 2.16 -3.13 -40.23
C GLN A 29 2.04 -1.81 -39.46
N LYS A 30 2.46 -1.78 -38.20
CA LYS A 30 2.54 -0.55 -37.38
C LYS A 30 3.71 0.36 -37.75
N THR A 31 4.76 -0.20 -38.37
CA THR A 31 5.93 0.57 -38.82
C THR A 31 5.62 1.23 -40.16
N ALA A 32 5.63 2.56 -40.21
CA ALA A 32 5.41 3.33 -41.44
C ALA A 32 6.74 3.74 -42.09
N PHE A 33 7.77 4.00 -41.29
CA PHE A 33 9.06 4.46 -41.76
C PHE A 33 10.19 3.65 -41.12
N LEU A 34 11.22 3.33 -41.91
CA LEU A 34 12.51 2.85 -41.41
C LEU A 34 13.57 3.90 -41.71
N GLN A 35 14.40 4.21 -40.73
CA GLN A 35 15.63 4.95 -40.90
C GLN A 35 16.78 3.97 -40.71
N ILE A 36 17.73 3.95 -41.63
CA ILE A 36 18.85 3.01 -41.67
C ILE A 36 20.14 3.82 -41.74
N TRP A 37 21.11 3.45 -40.91
CA TRP A 37 22.43 4.08 -40.86
C TRP A 37 23.53 3.03 -40.97
N VAL A 38 24.63 3.43 -41.59
CA VAL A 38 25.91 2.72 -41.58
C VAL A 38 26.90 3.61 -40.88
N VAL A 39 27.45 3.13 -39.78
CA VAL A 39 28.21 3.94 -38.82
C VAL A 39 29.56 3.29 -38.55
N GLU A 40 30.62 4.09 -38.52
CA GLU A 40 31.97 3.60 -38.19
C GLU A 40 32.16 3.57 -36.66
N ILE A 41 31.80 2.45 -36.03
CA ILE A 41 31.92 2.26 -34.58
C ILE A 41 32.52 0.91 -34.20
N GLY A 42 32.94 0.80 -32.93
CA GLY A 42 33.51 -0.42 -32.38
C GLY A 42 32.48 -1.53 -32.14
N SER A 43 31.27 -1.21 -31.66
CA SER A 43 30.19 -2.20 -31.46
C SER A 43 28.80 -1.55 -31.45
N CYS A 44 27.76 -2.34 -31.70
CA CYS A 44 26.36 -1.88 -31.62
C CYS A 44 25.96 -1.34 -30.23
N GLU A 45 26.62 -1.78 -29.17
CA GLU A 45 26.38 -1.32 -27.79
C GLU A 45 26.85 0.13 -27.57
N GLN A 46 27.71 0.64 -28.46
CA GLN A 46 28.22 2.01 -28.43
C GLN A 46 27.29 2.99 -29.15
N LEU A 47 26.25 2.51 -29.84
CA LEU A 47 25.34 3.37 -30.58
C LEU A 47 24.51 4.26 -29.67
N SER A 48 24.61 5.56 -29.88
CA SER A 48 23.64 6.52 -29.38
C SER A 48 22.60 6.80 -30.47
N TRP A 49 21.38 6.28 -30.27
CA TRP A 49 20.27 6.49 -31.21
C TRP A 49 19.89 7.96 -31.36
N GLU A 50 20.01 8.75 -30.28
CA GLU A 50 19.81 10.19 -30.32
C GLU A 50 20.88 10.91 -31.15
N SER A 51 22.15 10.53 -30.99
CA SER A 51 23.27 11.12 -31.73
C SER A 51 23.20 10.78 -33.22
N LEU A 52 22.76 9.56 -33.56
CA LEU A 52 22.47 9.16 -34.94
C LEU A 52 21.38 10.04 -35.58
N ALA A 53 20.30 10.32 -34.85
CA ALA A 53 19.21 11.15 -35.33
C ALA A 53 19.64 12.62 -35.53
N LYS A 54 20.61 13.11 -34.73
CA LYS A 54 21.19 14.46 -34.85
C LYS A 54 22.31 14.57 -35.89
N GLY A 55 22.80 13.44 -36.42
CA GLY A 55 23.95 13.40 -37.34
C GLY A 55 25.29 13.70 -36.66
N GLU A 56 25.39 13.41 -35.37
CA GLU A 56 26.59 13.66 -34.54
C GLU A 56 27.53 12.45 -34.47
N GLU A 57 27.10 11.31 -35.00
CA GLU A 57 27.91 10.09 -35.17
C GLU A 57 28.67 10.10 -36.50
N ASP A 58 29.71 9.27 -36.61
CA ASP A 58 30.46 9.03 -37.85
C ASP A 58 29.63 8.19 -38.86
N VAL A 59 28.54 8.80 -39.36
CA VAL A 59 27.60 8.20 -40.30
C VAL A 59 28.20 8.22 -41.71
N VAL A 60 28.45 7.03 -42.23
CA VAL A 60 29.02 6.80 -43.57
C VAL A 60 27.92 6.78 -44.63
N ALA A 61 26.76 6.22 -44.31
CA ALA A 61 25.60 6.20 -45.18
C ALA A 61 24.31 6.24 -44.36
N HIS A 62 23.28 6.88 -44.92
CA HIS A 62 21.96 7.00 -44.31
C HIS A 62 20.87 6.80 -45.36
N LEU A 63 19.76 6.22 -44.92
CA LEU A 63 18.67 5.86 -45.78
C LEU A 63 17.31 5.86 -45.06
N GLY A 64 16.32 6.53 -45.64
CA GLY A 64 14.92 6.46 -45.22
C GLY A 64 14.10 5.56 -46.14
N VAL A 65 13.21 4.73 -45.57
CA VAL A 65 12.34 3.81 -46.31
C VAL A 65 10.91 3.95 -45.81
N VAL A 66 9.95 4.09 -46.73
CA VAL A 66 8.52 4.00 -46.42
C VAL A 66 8.11 2.53 -46.50
N VAL A 67 7.62 1.98 -45.39
CA VAL A 67 7.20 0.58 -45.31
C VAL A 67 5.81 0.43 -45.94
N GLY A 68 5.69 -0.43 -46.95
CA GLY A 68 4.43 -0.71 -47.64
C GLY A 68 4.07 0.23 -48.79
N GLY A 69 4.91 1.23 -49.10
CA GLY A 69 4.78 2.04 -50.32
C GLY A 69 5.41 1.38 -51.55
N GLU A 70 4.95 1.76 -52.75
CA GLU A 70 5.66 1.44 -54.00
C GLU A 70 6.98 2.23 -54.03
N SER A 71 8.11 1.57 -53.86
CA SER A 71 9.42 2.20 -54.04
C SER A 71 9.79 2.25 -55.52
N SER A 72 10.23 3.40 -56.00
CA SER A 72 10.82 3.50 -57.34
C SER A 72 12.19 2.80 -57.35
N GLU A 73 12.48 2.04 -58.42
CA GLU A 73 13.79 1.42 -58.62
C GLU A 73 14.88 2.51 -58.70
N GLY A 74 15.68 2.67 -57.65
CA GLY A 74 16.89 3.51 -57.65
C GLY A 74 16.98 4.59 -56.57
N GLU A 75 15.88 4.96 -55.91
CA GLU A 75 15.87 5.90 -54.76
C GLU A 75 16.32 5.22 -53.45
N ASN A 76 16.37 3.91 -53.52
CA ASN A 76 16.60 3.03 -52.41
C ASN A 76 17.98 2.36 -52.55
N LEU A 77 19.09 3.09 -52.31
CA LEU A 77 20.43 2.49 -52.24
C LEU A 77 21.31 3.12 -51.15
N LEU A 78 21.88 2.29 -50.27
CA LEU A 78 23.05 2.67 -49.47
C LEU A 78 24.27 2.69 -50.39
N ARG A 79 24.94 3.84 -50.52
CA ARG A 79 26.08 4.04 -51.42
C ARG A 79 27.29 4.55 -50.67
N GLY A 80 28.48 4.27 -51.19
CA GLY A 80 29.72 4.89 -50.73
C GLY A 80 30.25 4.36 -49.39
N ILE A 81 29.90 3.12 -49.02
CA ILE A 81 30.45 2.47 -47.83
C ILE A 81 31.86 1.95 -48.18
N PRO A 82 32.93 2.41 -47.53
CA PRO A 82 34.28 1.95 -47.81
C PRO A 82 34.52 0.55 -47.23
N GLU A 83 35.69 -0.03 -47.51
CA GLU A 83 36.13 -1.25 -46.86
C GLU A 83 36.38 -1.00 -45.37
N GLY A 84 35.91 -1.90 -44.51
CA GLY A 84 36.07 -1.72 -43.07
C GLY A 84 35.02 -2.46 -42.24
N TRP A 85 35.01 -2.16 -40.95
CA TRP A 85 34.01 -2.66 -40.02
C TRP A 85 32.98 -1.59 -39.76
N PHE A 86 31.70 -1.89 -40.02
CA PHE A 86 30.62 -0.94 -39.82
C PHE A 86 29.47 -1.56 -39.03
N ALA A 87 28.77 -0.73 -38.28
CA ALA A 87 27.49 -1.07 -37.71
C ALA A 87 26.37 -0.63 -38.66
N PHE A 88 25.51 -1.56 -39.02
CA PHE A 88 24.26 -1.32 -39.72
C PHE A 88 23.17 -1.22 -38.67
N ALA A 89 22.64 -0.03 -38.48
CA ALA A 89 21.59 0.26 -37.51
C ALA A 89 20.29 0.63 -38.23
N ALA A 90 19.15 0.22 -37.69
CA ALA A 90 17.86 0.65 -38.19
C ALA A 90 16.89 0.96 -37.06
N GLU A 91 16.10 2.00 -37.27
CA GLU A 91 15.01 2.43 -36.40
C GLU A 91 13.70 2.43 -37.19
N GLY A 92 12.71 1.69 -36.69
CA GLY A 92 11.35 1.66 -37.22
C GLY A 92 10.43 2.60 -36.44
N ARG A 93 9.72 3.46 -37.16
CA ARG A 93 8.79 4.45 -36.60
C ARG A 93 7.37 4.23 -37.09
N THR A 94 6.40 4.55 -36.23
CA THR A 94 4.99 4.61 -36.62
C THR A 94 4.72 5.81 -37.53
N ALA A 95 3.52 5.88 -38.12
CA ALA A 95 3.10 7.04 -38.91
C ALA A 95 3.03 8.33 -38.08
N ALA A 96 2.84 8.22 -36.76
CA ALA A 96 2.84 9.34 -35.83
C ALA A 96 4.25 9.75 -35.36
N GLY A 97 5.29 9.01 -35.77
CA GLY A 97 6.68 9.32 -35.45
C GLY A 97 7.28 8.54 -34.27
N ALA A 98 6.47 7.79 -33.53
CA ALA A 98 6.86 7.02 -32.35
C ALA A 98 7.93 5.96 -32.68
N HIS A 99 8.96 5.87 -31.83
CA HIS A 99 10.13 5.00 -31.92
C HIS A 99 9.77 3.55 -31.53
N LEU A 100 9.34 2.74 -32.49
CA LEU A 100 8.77 1.43 -32.22
C LEU A 100 9.83 0.32 -32.14
N LEU A 101 10.73 0.30 -33.12
CA LEU A 101 11.66 -0.81 -33.32
C LEU A 101 13.10 -0.31 -33.49
N ARG A 102 14.06 -1.07 -32.98
CA ARG A 102 15.49 -0.82 -33.19
C ARG A 102 16.21 -2.13 -33.45
N GLY A 103 17.26 -2.09 -34.26
CA GLY A 103 18.13 -3.22 -34.49
C GLY A 103 19.50 -2.76 -34.95
N CYS A 104 20.55 -3.45 -34.52
CA CYS A 104 21.90 -3.20 -34.99
C CYS A 104 22.63 -4.51 -35.29
N ARG A 105 23.41 -4.52 -36.37
CA ARG A 105 24.33 -5.60 -36.69
C ARG A 105 25.65 -5.06 -37.21
N ARG A 106 26.75 -5.57 -36.67
CA ARG A 106 28.10 -5.24 -37.13
C ARG A 106 28.54 -6.22 -38.20
N GLU A 107 29.02 -5.71 -39.32
CA GLU A 107 29.52 -6.51 -40.43
C GLU A 107 30.79 -5.90 -41.02
N LYS A 108 31.59 -6.75 -41.67
CA LYS A 108 32.78 -6.33 -42.39
C LYS A 108 32.46 -6.16 -43.87
N VAL A 109 32.80 -5.00 -44.41
CA VAL A 109 32.69 -4.67 -45.82
C VAL A 109 34.04 -4.94 -46.49
N GLU A 110 34.04 -5.82 -47.49
CA GLU A 110 35.22 -6.19 -48.28
C GLU A 110 34.96 -5.88 -49.76
N ALA A 111 35.95 -5.31 -50.46
CA ALA A 111 35.77 -4.96 -51.87
C ALA A 111 35.59 -6.18 -52.76
N GLY A 112 34.64 -6.08 -53.67
CA GLY A 112 34.29 -7.12 -54.65
C GLY A 112 33.59 -8.34 -54.05
N VAL A 113 33.30 -8.35 -52.75
CA VAL A 113 32.58 -9.43 -52.07
C VAL A 113 31.13 -8.99 -51.83
N PRO A 114 30.14 -9.69 -52.41
CA PRO A 114 28.75 -9.42 -52.07
C PRO A 114 28.49 -9.65 -50.58
N LEU A 115 27.86 -8.69 -49.91
CA LEU A 115 27.54 -8.76 -48.49
C LEU A 115 26.04 -8.67 -48.29
N THR A 116 25.46 -9.65 -47.60
CA THR A 116 24.06 -9.58 -47.14
C THR A 116 24.02 -9.40 -45.63
N VAL A 117 23.55 -8.23 -45.19
CA VAL A 117 23.35 -7.91 -43.77
C VAL A 117 21.91 -8.22 -43.39
N GLN A 118 21.71 -9.23 -42.55
CA GLN A 118 20.41 -9.51 -41.94
C GLN A 118 20.28 -8.72 -40.64
N LEU A 119 19.41 -7.71 -40.63
CA LEU A 119 19.21 -6.83 -39.49
C LEU A 119 17.91 -7.18 -38.77
N GLU A 120 18.05 -7.80 -37.59
CA GLU A 120 16.92 -8.18 -36.76
C GLU A 120 16.50 -6.99 -35.90
N LEU A 121 15.25 -6.55 -36.10
CA LEU A 121 14.65 -5.51 -35.27
C LEU A 121 14.05 -6.15 -34.01
N GLN A 122 14.12 -5.41 -32.92
CA GLN A 122 13.50 -5.74 -31.64
C GLN A 122 12.68 -4.55 -31.16
N CYS A 123 11.84 -4.78 -30.16
CA CYS A 123 11.08 -3.68 -29.57
C CYS A 123 12.04 -2.66 -28.96
N ALA A 124 11.87 -1.39 -29.33
CA ALA A 124 12.66 -0.29 -28.78
C ALA A 124 11.98 0.36 -27.57
N CYS A 125 10.65 0.26 -27.50
CA CYS A 125 9.82 0.93 -26.52
C CYS A 125 8.78 -0.06 -25.97
N GLU A 126 9.04 -0.54 -24.76
CA GLU A 126 8.23 -1.52 -24.03
C GLU A 126 7.80 -0.91 -22.67
N PRO A 127 6.86 0.05 -22.69
CA PRO A 127 6.44 0.73 -21.47
C PRO A 127 5.69 -0.19 -20.52
N ILE A 128 4.86 -1.07 -21.08
CA ILE A 128 4.22 -2.18 -20.36
C ILE A 128 4.91 -3.47 -20.78
N ALA A 129 5.35 -4.27 -19.81
CA ALA A 129 5.98 -5.56 -20.07
C ALA A 129 5.11 -6.45 -20.97
N GLY A 130 5.69 -6.97 -22.05
CA GLY A 130 5.03 -7.75 -23.08
C GLY A 130 4.32 -6.92 -24.16
N THR A 131 4.37 -5.59 -24.11
CA THR A 131 3.82 -4.70 -25.15
C THR A 131 4.93 -4.08 -25.98
N CYS A 132 4.59 -3.59 -27.17
CA CYS A 132 5.55 -2.87 -27.99
C CYS A 132 4.85 -1.74 -28.74
N GLY A 133 5.21 -0.51 -28.37
CA GLY A 133 4.64 0.71 -28.92
C GLY A 133 3.99 1.62 -27.88
N PRO A 134 3.53 2.80 -28.34
CA PRO A 134 3.15 3.91 -27.48
C PRO A 134 1.87 3.60 -26.70
N VAL A 135 1.88 3.97 -25.42
CA VAL A 135 0.71 4.04 -24.54
C VAL A 135 0.53 5.48 -24.04
N GLU A 136 -0.40 5.69 -23.13
CA GLU A 136 -0.59 6.99 -22.48
C GLU A 136 0.55 7.23 -21.48
N GLU A 137 1.10 8.44 -21.50
CA GLU A 137 2.28 8.82 -20.73
C GLU A 137 1.99 8.74 -19.23
N THR A 138 2.83 8.04 -18.47
CA THR A 138 2.74 7.93 -17.02
C THR A 138 3.98 8.55 -16.38
N VAL A 139 3.88 9.84 -16.06
CA VAL A 139 4.99 10.62 -15.52
C VAL A 139 5.52 10.05 -14.20
N GLY A 140 6.84 9.92 -14.11
CA GLY A 140 7.57 9.52 -12.90
C GLY A 140 7.78 8.02 -12.75
N ASN A 141 7.51 7.23 -13.78
CA ASN A 141 7.71 5.79 -13.79
C ASN A 141 9.09 5.37 -14.36
N GLY A 142 9.86 6.31 -14.92
CA GLY A 142 11.18 6.09 -15.49
C GLY A 142 11.17 5.45 -16.88
N LYS A 143 10.07 5.55 -17.63
CA LYS A 143 9.89 4.95 -18.96
C LYS A 143 9.43 5.99 -19.97
N ASP A 144 9.78 5.73 -21.23
CA ASP A 144 9.24 6.43 -22.41
C ASP A 144 7.93 5.72 -22.78
N ASP A 145 6.80 6.21 -22.26
CA ASP A 145 5.52 5.52 -22.40
C ASP A 145 4.89 5.74 -23.78
N ASP A 146 5.00 6.94 -24.31
CA ASP A 146 4.49 7.27 -25.64
C ASP A 146 5.51 7.16 -26.79
N CYS A 147 6.69 6.61 -26.47
CA CYS A 147 7.74 6.24 -27.41
C CYS A 147 8.23 7.42 -28.26
N ASP A 148 8.26 8.64 -27.74
CA ASP A 148 8.73 9.83 -28.46
C ASP A 148 10.24 10.09 -28.29
N GLY A 149 10.89 9.28 -27.45
CA GLY A 149 12.32 9.36 -27.14
C GLY A 149 12.65 10.23 -25.93
N LYS A 150 11.65 10.73 -25.22
CA LYS A 150 11.79 11.36 -23.90
C LYS A 150 11.28 10.41 -22.82
N THR A 151 11.54 10.74 -21.56
CA THR A 151 11.16 9.88 -20.44
C THR A 151 10.58 10.77 -19.36
N ASP A 152 9.39 10.39 -18.88
CA ASP A 152 8.65 11.09 -17.83
C ASP A 152 8.33 12.56 -18.18
N GLU A 153 8.12 12.89 -19.45
CA GLU A 153 7.68 14.21 -19.86
C GLU A 153 6.19 14.42 -19.65
N CYS A 154 5.84 15.57 -19.09
CA CYS A 154 4.45 15.99 -19.08
C CYS A 154 4.09 16.68 -20.42
N ARG A 155 2.86 16.49 -20.88
CA ARG A 155 2.27 17.20 -22.02
C ARG A 155 1.18 18.16 -21.59
N SER A 156 0.61 17.94 -20.41
CA SER A 156 -0.44 18.72 -19.81
C SER A 156 -0.29 18.81 -18.29
N GLU A 157 -0.97 19.77 -17.67
CA GLU A 157 -1.03 19.91 -16.20
C GLU A 157 -1.66 18.67 -15.53
N VAL A 158 -2.56 17.97 -16.21
CA VAL A 158 -3.20 16.74 -15.70
C VAL A 158 -2.19 15.61 -15.51
N ASP A 159 -1.12 15.58 -16.30
CA ASP A 159 -0.09 14.54 -16.23
C ASP A 159 0.79 14.70 -14.97
N CYS A 160 0.71 15.87 -14.33
CA CYS A 160 1.51 16.24 -13.17
C CYS A 160 0.79 16.10 -11.84
N ASP A 161 -0.47 15.63 -11.82
CA ASP A 161 -1.25 15.47 -10.59
C ASP A 161 -0.54 14.51 -9.62
N ASP A 162 -0.01 15.06 -8.52
CA ASP A 162 0.66 14.31 -7.46
C ASP A 162 -0.30 13.88 -6.33
N GLY A 163 -1.60 14.16 -6.49
CA GLY A 163 -2.65 13.89 -5.51
C GLY A 163 -2.59 14.78 -4.27
N ASN A 164 -1.71 15.78 -4.21
CA ASN A 164 -1.58 16.68 -3.09
C ASN A 164 -2.31 18.00 -3.36
N GLY A 165 -3.45 18.21 -2.70
CA GLY A 165 -4.24 19.45 -2.84
C GLY A 165 -3.54 20.74 -2.37
N CYS A 166 -2.32 20.66 -1.87
CA CYS A 166 -1.49 21.80 -1.46
C CYS A 166 -0.35 22.14 -2.41
N THR A 167 -0.25 21.45 -3.53
CA THR A 167 0.66 21.73 -4.64
C THR A 167 -0.15 22.15 -5.87
N GLN A 168 0.50 22.88 -6.77
CA GLN A 168 -0.02 23.14 -8.11
C GLN A 168 0.57 22.10 -9.05
N ASP A 169 -0.20 21.57 -9.97
CA ASP A 169 0.28 20.57 -10.94
C ASP A 169 0.63 21.27 -12.24
N LEU A 170 1.85 21.81 -12.33
CA LEU A 170 2.28 22.59 -13.48
C LEU A 170 3.20 21.77 -14.37
N CYS A 171 2.80 21.63 -15.64
CA CYS A 171 3.68 21.13 -16.67
C CYS A 171 4.46 22.28 -17.33
N ILE A 172 5.74 22.44 -16.98
CA ILE A 172 6.58 23.53 -17.47
C ILE A 172 7.80 22.96 -18.17
N VAL A 173 7.87 23.18 -19.50
CA VAL A 173 8.96 22.67 -20.36
C VAL A 173 9.12 21.16 -20.19
N GLU A 174 8.02 20.43 -20.36
CA GLU A 174 8.01 18.96 -20.31
C GLU A 174 8.44 18.38 -18.95
N GLN A 175 8.40 19.19 -17.88
CA GLN A 175 8.73 18.78 -16.52
C GLN A 175 7.62 19.20 -15.55
N CYS A 176 7.24 18.29 -14.68
CA CYS A 176 6.31 18.59 -13.60
C CYS A 176 6.95 19.46 -12.52
N GLN A 177 6.25 20.51 -12.13
CA GLN A 177 6.60 21.38 -11.02
C GLN A 177 5.42 21.47 -10.07
N HIS A 178 5.73 21.34 -8.77
CA HIS A 178 4.73 21.31 -7.70
C HIS A 178 4.91 22.46 -6.71
N PRO A 179 4.80 23.74 -7.13
CA PRO A 179 4.92 24.85 -6.20
C PRO A 179 3.75 24.83 -5.20
N HIS A 180 4.08 24.99 -3.92
CA HIS A 180 3.08 24.95 -2.86
C HIS A 180 2.12 26.14 -2.93
N TRP A 181 0.85 25.87 -2.64
CA TRP A 181 -0.10 26.92 -2.28
C TRP A 181 0.31 27.60 -0.97
N PRO A 182 -0.07 28.87 -0.74
CA PRO A 182 0.16 29.54 0.54
C PRO A 182 -0.41 28.76 1.71
N ASP A 183 0.26 28.84 2.86
CA ASP A 183 -0.26 28.29 4.11
C ASP A 183 -1.67 28.82 4.37
N THR A 184 -2.52 28.01 5.01
CA THR A 184 -3.95 28.26 5.27
C THR A 184 -4.89 28.16 4.06
N THR A 185 -4.37 27.87 2.85
CA THR A 185 -5.21 27.49 1.71
C THR A 185 -6.00 26.23 2.06
N ARG A 186 -7.32 26.23 1.80
CA ARG A 186 -8.15 25.04 2.03
C ARG A 186 -7.73 23.91 1.11
N CYS A 187 -7.63 22.72 1.66
CA CYS A 187 -7.35 21.49 0.94
C CYS A 187 -8.21 20.35 1.52
N ASN A 188 -7.95 19.12 1.11
CA ASN A 188 -8.52 17.92 1.72
C ASN A 188 -7.38 16.90 1.86
N ASP A 189 -7.09 16.45 3.08
CA ASP A 189 -5.98 15.53 3.34
C ASP A 189 -6.40 14.05 3.16
N GLY A 190 -7.65 13.82 2.76
CA GLY A 190 -8.24 12.51 2.55
C GLY A 190 -8.57 11.76 3.85
N ASN A 191 -8.29 12.33 5.02
CA ASN A 191 -8.52 11.70 6.30
C ASN A 191 -9.90 12.12 6.85
N PRO A 192 -10.87 11.19 6.99
CA PRO A 192 -12.20 11.54 7.47
C PRO A 192 -12.25 11.87 8.98
N CYS A 193 -11.15 11.63 9.70
CA CYS A 193 -10.97 11.93 11.12
C CYS A 193 -10.30 13.27 11.39
N THR A 194 -9.98 14.03 10.34
CA THR A 194 -9.55 15.42 10.46
C THR A 194 -10.65 16.35 9.95
N GLU A 195 -10.63 17.59 10.44
CA GLU A 195 -11.50 18.66 10.00
C GLU A 195 -10.67 19.93 9.75
N GLN A 196 -11.24 20.83 8.93
CA GLN A 196 -10.66 22.15 8.65
C GLN A 196 -9.27 22.06 7.99
N ASP A 197 -9.11 21.14 7.05
CA ASP A 197 -7.83 20.89 6.39
C ASP A 197 -7.31 22.12 5.65
N VAL A 198 -6.04 22.42 5.91
CA VAL A 198 -5.33 23.53 5.31
C VAL A 198 -3.90 23.14 4.94
N CYS A 199 -3.36 23.86 3.98
CA CYS A 199 -1.96 23.73 3.61
C CYS A 199 -1.06 24.28 4.71
N VAL A 200 -0.05 23.48 5.07
CA VAL A 200 1.01 23.85 6.00
C VAL A 200 2.34 23.36 5.45
N ASN A 201 3.19 24.28 4.98
CA ASN A 201 4.44 23.98 4.29
C ASN A 201 4.23 22.99 3.12
N GLY A 202 3.21 23.22 2.30
CA GLY A 202 2.97 22.41 1.11
C GLY A 202 2.31 21.05 1.33
N VAL A 203 1.97 20.70 2.56
CA VAL A 203 1.27 19.46 2.91
C VAL A 203 -0.12 19.81 3.42
N CYS A 204 -1.13 19.09 2.94
CA CYS A 204 -2.48 19.22 3.48
C CYS A 204 -2.56 18.58 4.86
N LYS A 205 -3.00 19.34 5.87
CA LYS A 205 -3.19 18.87 7.24
C LYS A 205 -4.48 19.42 7.82
N GLY A 206 -5.30 18.56 8.40
CA GLY A 206 -6.41 18.99 9.24
C GLY A 206 -6.14 18.91 10.74
N VAL A 207 -7.17 19.27 11.51
CA VAL A 207 -7.24 19.17 12.96
C VAL A 207 -8.00 17.90 13.33
N ASP A 208 -7.48 17.11 14.26
CA ASP A 208 -8.15 15.88 14.71
C ASP A 208 -9.58 16.17 15.20
N LYS A 209 -10.52 15.35 14.74
CA LYS A 209 -11.92 15.41 15.17
C LYS A 209 -12.02 15.13 16.67
N ASP A 210 -12.72 16.00 17.37
CA ASP A 210 -12.98 15.85 18.80
C ASP A 210 -14.04 14.76 19.04
N CYS A 211 -13.61 13.65 19.61
CA CYS A 211 -14.47 12.53 19.98
C CYS A 211 -14.70 12.41 21.50
N SER A 212 -14.28 13.39 22.31
CA SER A 212 -14.32 13.28 23.77
C SER A 212 -15.73 13.16 24.36
N ALA A 213 -16.77 13.37 23.54
CA ALA A 213 -18.16 13.13 23.92
C ALA A 213 -18.47 11.66 24.26
N TYR A 214 -17.61 10.72 23.83
CA TYR A 214 -17.71 9.28 24.15
C TYR A 214 -16.76 8.85 25.29
N ASP A 215 -16.01 9.78 25.88
CA ASP A 215 -15.13 9.47 27.01
C ASP A 215 -15.96 9.22 28.28
N ASP A 216 -15.66 8.12 28.98
CA ASP A 216 -16.12 7.84 30.33
C ASP A 216 -15.02 7.11 31.14
N GLN A 217 -15.35 6.52 32.29
CA GLN A 217 -14.37 5.83 33.14
C GLN A 217 -13.76 4.57 32.50
N CYS A 218 -14.48 3.94 31.57
CA CYS A 218 -14.11 2.67 30.94
C CYS A 218 -14.08 2.71 29.41
N GLN A 219 -14.36 3.85 28.80
CA GLN A 219 -14.38 4.05 27.36
C GLN A 219 -13.68 5.35 27.00
N ARG A 220 -13.10 5.40 25.81
CA ARG A 220 -12.62 6.62 25.18
C ARG A 220 -13.25 6.80 23.80
N GLY A 221 -13.47 8.04 23.41
CA GLY A 221 -13.88 8.40 22.07
C GLY A 221 -12.74 8.27 21.08
N GLU A 222 -13.00 7.53 20.01
CA GLU A 222 -12.08 7.43 18.88
C GLU A 222 -12.83 7.67 17.58
N CYS A 223 -12.18 8.36 16.65
CA CYS A 223 -12.70 8.48 15.31
C CYS A 223 -12.42 7.21 14.50
N ASP A 224 -13.44 6.69 13.82
CA ASP A 224 -13.30 5.59 12.89
C ASP A 224 -12.66 6.08 11.57
N PRO A 225 -11.49 5.53 11.16
CA PRO A 225 -10.72 6.06 10.03
C PRO A 225 -11.35 5.81 8.65
N PHE A 226 -12.43 5.02 8.56
CA PHE A 226 -13.12 4.73 7.30
C PHE A 226 -14.39 5.56 7.13
N THR A 227 -15.07 5.85 8.24
CA THR A 227 -16.36 6.54 8.23
C THR A 227 -16.28 7.98 8.72
N GLY A 228 -15.21 8.35 9.44
CA GLY A 228 -15.05 9.65 10.08
C GLY A 228 -15.99 9.87 11.26
N GLN A 229 -16.65 8.83 11.76
CA GLN A 229 -17.59 8.93 12.88
C GLN A 229 -16.87 8.62 14.20
N CYS A 230 -17.16 9.41 15.22
CA CYS A 230 -16.72 9.10 16.58
C CYS A 230 -17.48 7.88 17.11
N ARG A 231 -16.78 6.99 17.79
CA ARG A 231 -17.33 5.82 18.49
C ARG A 231 -16.66 5.65 19.84
N PRO A 232 -17.34 5.03 20.82
CA PRO A 232 -16.68 4.61 22.04
C PRO A 232 -15.80 3.38 21.77
N VAL A 233 -14.64 3.35 22.39
CA VAL A 233 -13.73 2.20 22.42
C VAL A 233 -13.42 1.87 23.88
N PRO A 234 -13.62 0.62 24.31
CA PRO A 234 -13.27 0.19 25.66
C PRO A 234 -11.82 0.49 26.02
N LEU A 235 -11.60 0.98 27.23
CA LEU A 235 -10.29 0.98 27.88
C LEU A 235 -9.86 -0.46 28.20
N ALA A 236 -8.62 -0.62 28.62
CA ALA A 236 -8.08 -1.92 28.98
C ALA A 236 -8.87 -2.54 30.14
N ASP A 237 -9.17 -3.83 30.03
CA ASP A 237 -9.79 -4.56 31.13
C ASP A 237 -8.90 -4.50 32.39
N GLY A 238 -9.53 -4.33 33.56
CA GLY A 238 -8.83 -4.11 34.82
C GLY A 238 -8.42 -2.66 35.09
N THR A 239 -8.77 -1.71 34.23
CA THR A 239 -8.63 -0.27 34.54
C THR A 239 -9.52 0.09 35.73
N ASP A 240 -8.98 0.77 36.73
CA ASP A 240 -9.74 1.23 37.90
C ASP A 240 -10.89 2.15 37.46
N CYS A 241 -12.08 1.91 38.02
CA CYS A 241 -13.27 2.74 37.81
C CYS A 241 -14.13 2.69 39.08
N ASP A 242 -15.27 3.37 39.08
CA ASP A 242 -16.28 3.35 40.14
C ASP A 242 -17.66 3.22 39.49
N ASP A 243 -18.36 2.11 39.75
CA ASP A 243 -19.69 1.83 39.18
C ASP A 243 -20.82 2.53 39.97
N GLY A 244 -20.46 3.21 41.07
CA GLY A 244 -21.33 3.97 41.95
C GLY A 244 -22.15 3.10 42.90
N LEU A 245 -21.93 1.78 42.93
CA LEU A 245 -22.58 0.85 43.84
C LEU A 245 -21.66 0.58 45.03
N TYR A 246 -22.21 0.64 46.24
CA TYR A 246 -21.43 0.39 47.45
C TYR A 246 -21.04 -1.09 47.56
N CYS A 247 -21.93 -2.01 47.17
CA CYS A 247 -21.76 -3.45 47.36
C CYS A 247 -20.85 -4.12 46.34
N THR A 248 -20.12 -3.35 45.55
CA THR A 248 -19.12 -3.82 44.59
C THR A 248 -17.75 -3.23 44.96
N GLU A 249 -16.72 -4.09 45.05
CA GLU A 249 -15.31 -3.66 45.21
C GLU A 249 -14.33 -4.84 44.95
N PRO A 250 -13.16 -4.63 44.32
CA PRO A 250 -12.77 -3.43 43.58
C PRO A 250 -13.52 -3.36 42.24
N ASP A 251 -13.85 -2.13 41.85
CA ASP A 251 -14.48 -1.85 40.57
C ASP A 251 -13.43 -1.72 39.48
N THR A 252 -13.65 -2.46 38.39
CA THR A 252 -12.76 -2.44 37.24
C THR A 252 -13.53 -2.47 35.94
N CYS A 253 -12.94 -1.87 34.91
CA CYS A 253 -13.49 -1.94 33.58
C CYS A 253 -13.40 -3.37 33.03
N SER A 254 -14.50 -3.85 32.46
CA SER A 254 -14.56 -5.10 31.72
C SER A 254 -15.42 -4.90 30.47
N GLY A 255 -14.80 -4.93 29.29
CA GLY A 255 -15.50 -4.75 28.02
C GLY A 255 -16.16 -3.37 27.87
N GLY A 256 -15.59 -2.33 28.49
CA GLY A 256 -16.09 -0.95 28.45
C GLY A 256 -17.18 -0.63 29.48
N ILE A 257 -17.50 -1.58 30.35
CA ILE A 257 -18.46 -1.40 31.45
C ILE A 257 -17.67 -1.39 32.75
N CYS A 258 -17.97 -0.43 33.63
CA CYS A 258 -17.46 -0.43 34.99
C CYS A 258 -18.31 -1.36 35.86
N SER A 259 -17.67 -2.29 36.57
CA SER A 259 -18.34 -3.19 37.51
C SER A 259 -17.34 -3.74 38.53
N GLY A 260 -17.79 -4.00 39.76
CA GLY A 260 -16.99 -4.72 40.76
C GLY A 260 -17.47 -6.12 41.12
N SER A 261 -16.69 -6.79 41.97
CA SER A 261 -17.07 -8.05 42.62
C SER A 261 -17.88 -7.78 43.88
N GLU A 262 -18.72 -8.73 44.30
CA GLU A 262 -19.50 -8.59 45.54
C GLU A 262 -18.60 -8.24 46.73
N ARG A 263 -18.97 -7.16 47.44
CA ARG A 263 -18.32 -6.72 48.66
C ARG A 263 -18.49 -7.80 49.72
N ASP A 264 -17.36 -8.26 50.27
CA ASP A 264 -17.38 -9.16 51.42
C ASP A 264 -17.91 -8.42 52.65
N CYS A 265 -19.12 -8.80 53.07
CA CYS A 265 -19.79 -8.26 54.24
C CYS A 265 -19.74 -9.21 55.44
N SER A 266 -18.98 -10.31 55.36
CA SER A 266 -19.01 -11.29 56.42
C SER A 266 -18.35 -10.77 57.70
N ASP A 267 -19.04 -10.90 58.82
CA ASP A 267 -18.45 -10.70 60.16
C ASP A 267 -17.88 -11.98 60.77
N GLN A 268 -17.87 -13.08 59.99
CA GLN A 268 -17.40 -14.39 60.40
C GLN A 268 -18.23 -15.03 61.53
N ASP A 269 -19.42 -14.50 61.82
CA ASP A 269 -20.39 -15.14 62.70
C ASP A 269 -21.25 -16.13 61.91
N SER A 270 -21.34 -17.37 62.37
CA SER A 270 -22.15 -18.41 61.70
C SER A 270 -23.65 -18.24 61.92
N CYS A 271 -24.05 -17.44 62.91
CA CYS A 271 -25.44 -17.21 63.26
C CYS A 271 -26.04 -15.97 62.61
N THR A 272 -25.27 -15.24 61.80
CA THR A 272 -25.75 -14.09 61.05
C THR A 272 -25.96 -14.45 59.58
N ARG A 273 -26.99 -13.85 58.99
CA ARG A 273 -27.09 -13.69 57.54
C ARG A 273 -26.48 -12.35 57.18
N ASP A 274 -25.35 -12.41 56.49
CA ASP A 274 -24.62 -11.22 56.02
C ASP A 274 -25.22 -10.74 54.70
N GLU A 275 -25.62 -9.47 54.66
CA GLU A 275 -26.20 -8.83 53.48
C GLU A 275 -25.55 -7.47 53.26
N CYS A 276 -25.16 -7.19 52.02
CA CYS A 276 -24.75 -5.84 51.64
C CYS A 276 -25.96 -4.99 51.24
N SER A 277 -26.05 -3.76 51.75
CA SER A 277 -27.15 -2.84 51.48
C SER A 277 -26.68 -1.59 50.74
N GLU A 278 -27.10 -1.46 49.47
CA GLU A 278 -26.91 -0.23 48.68
C GLU A 278 -27.63 0.97 49.30
N ALA A 279 -28.82 0.74 49.86
CA ALA A 279 -29.64 1.80 50.44
C ALA A 279 -29.02 2.43 51.70
N GLU A 280 -28.26 1.65 52.46
CA GLU A 280 -27.54 2.13 53.65
C GLU A 280 -26.06 2.38 53.41
N GLN A 281 -25.53 2.02 52.23
CA GLN A 281 -24.11 2.03 51.92
C GLN A 281 -23.30 1.34 53.02
N GLY A 282 -23.71 0.10 53.36
CA GLY A 282 -23.16 -0.63 54.49
C GLY A 282 -23.47 -2.13 54.48
N CYS A 283 -22.69 -2.88 55.26
CA CYS A 283 -22.94 -4.29 55.54
C CYS A 283 -23.92 -4.42 56.71
N ARG A 284 -24.90 -5.33 56.58
CA ARG A 284 -25.86 -5.69 57.61
C ARG A 284 -25.71 -7.17 57.94
N ASN A 285 -25.50 -7.44 59.22
CA ASN A 285 -25.39 -8.81 59.72
C ASN A 285 -26.61 -9.06 60.61
N ILE A 286 -27.55 -9.85 60.11
CA ILE A 286 -28.85 -10.07 60.76
C ILE A 286 -28.82 -11.44 61.40
N LEU A 287 -28.95 -11.50 62.72
CA LEU A 287 -29.07 -12.77 63.45
C LEU A 287 -30.20 -13.61 62.84
N ASP A 288 -29.89 -14.84 62.45
CA ASP A 288 -30.80 -15.80 61.84
C ASP A 288 -30.75 -17.13 62.61
N PRO A 289 -31.65 -17.33 63.59
CA PRO A 289 -31.74 -18.57 64.37
C PRO A 289 -32.03 -19.82 63.52
N SER A 290 -32.35 -19.68 62.23
CA SER A 290 -32.56 -20.82 61.34
C SER A 290 -31.28 -21.36 60.70
N LEU A 291 -30.14 -20.68 60.86
CA LEU A 291 -28.83 -21.15 60.42
C LEU A 291 -28.19 -22.12 61.43
N GLY A 292 -28.66 -22.08 62.68
CA GLY A 292 -28.23 -22.96 63.76
C GLY A 292 -28.64 -24.42 63.56
N SER A 293 -27.80 -25.32 64.05
CA SER A 293 -28.07 -26.74 64.20
C SER A 293 -28.29 -27.03 65.69
N VAL A 294 -29.35 -27.79 66.01
CA VAL A 294 -29.67 -28.18 67.40
C VAL A 294 -28.41 -28.65 68.15
N GLU A 295 -28.16 -28.09 69.34
CA GLU A 295 -27.02 -28.48 70.14
C GLU A 295 -27.11 -29.96 70.53
N GLY A 296 -25.97 -30.64 70.53
CA GLY A 296 -25.89 -32.05 70.83
C GLY A 296 -26.06 -32.32 72.34
N PRO A 297 -26.25 -33.58 72.75
CA PRO A 297 -26.24 -33.91 74.17
C PRO A 297 -24.89 -33.58 74.81
N VAL A 298 -24.89 -33.26 76.11
CA VAL A 298 -23.68 -32.93 76.89
C VAL A 298 -22.53 -33.91 76.62
N GLY A 299 -21.42 -33.39 76.10
CA GLY A 299 -20.24 -34.16 75.69
C GLY A 299 -20.14 -34.42 74.18
N ALA A 300 -21.11 -33.96 73.38
CA ALA A 300 -20.99 -33.84 71.94
C ALA A 300 -20.06 -32.67 71.56
N ASP A 301 -19.46 -32.77 70.36
CA ASP A 301 -18.53 -31.77 69.84
C ASP A 301 -19.21 -30.39 69.61
N ASN A 302 -20.54 -30.32 69.56
CA ASN A 302 -21.35 -29.12 69.38
C ASN A 302 -22.11 -28.68 70.64
N CYS A 303 -21.62 -29.07 71.83
CA CYS A 303 -22.15 -28.65 73.15
C CYS A 303 -20.95 -28.36 74.11
N SER A 304 -19.76 -28.13 73.54
CA SER A 304 -18.51 -27.86 74.29
C SER A 304 -17.40 -27.20 73.46
N ASN A 305 -17.74 -26.59 72.31
CA ASN A 305 -16.77 -26.02 71.37
C ASN A 305 -16.63 -24.48 71.48
N GLY A 306 -17.39 -23.82 72.36
CA GLY A 306 -17.36 -22.37 72.53
C GLY A 306 -18.12 -21.60 71.46
N LYS A 307 -19.02 -22.24 70.73
CA LYS A 307 -19.86 -21.62 69.69
C LYS A 307 -21.33 -21.74 70.07
N ASP A 308 -22.12 -20.78 69.59
CA ASP A 308 -23.58 -20.80 69.63
C ASP A 308 -24.02 -21.64 68.41
N ASP A 309 -24.16 -22.95 68.60
CA ASP A 309 -24.37 -23.85 67.47
C ASP A 309 -25.84 -23.85 67.01
N ASP A 310 -26.79 -23.51 67.89
CA ASP A 310 -28.23 -23.44 67.60
C ASP A 310 -28.76 -22.00 67.32
N CYS A 311 -27.90 -21.00 67.48
CA CYS A 311 -28.14 -19.58 67.20
C CYS A 311 -29.23 -18.95 68.07
N ASP A 312 -29.36 -19.36 69.33
CA ASP A 312 -30.32 -18.83 70.30
C ASP A 312 -29.74 -17.69 71.19
N GLY A 313 -28.45 -17.40 71.05
CA GLY A 313 -27.72 -16.36 71.77
C GLY A 313 -27.01 -16.86 73.03
N THR A 314 -26.96 -18.17 73.27
CA THR A 314 -26.19 -18.82 74.34
C THR A 314 -25.13 -19.76 73.78
N THR A 315 -24.17 -20.20 74.61
CA THR A 315 -23.07 -21.07 74.15
C THR A 315 -22.83 -22.19 75.15
N ASP A 316 -22.64 -23.42 74.67
CA ASP A 316 -22.22 -24.59 75.44
C ASP A 316 -23.09 -24.85 76.70
N MET A 317 -22.48 -25.06 77.88
CA MET A 317 -23.16 -25.42 79.13
C MET A 317 -24.00 -24.30 79.75
N GLU A 318 -23.98 -23.10 79.17
CA GLU A 318 -24.90 -22.01 79.53
C GLU A 318 -26.21 -22.07 78.72
N ASP A 319 -26.25 -22.90 77.67
CA ASP A 319 -27.45 -23.24 76.91
C ASP A 319 -28.32 -24.27 77.65
N GLY A 320 -29.63 -24.03 77.66
CA GLY A 320 -30.62 -24.90 78.28
C GLY A 320 -31.02 -26.11 77.43
N ASP A 321 -30.69 -26.12 76.14
CA ASP A 321 -31.01 -27.19 75.20
C ASP A 321 -29.95 -28.33 75.21
N CYS A 322 -28.72 -28.03 75.67
CA CYS A 322 -27.63 -28.92 76.06
C CYS A 322 -28.05 -29.85 77.22
N THR A 323 -28.97 -30.77 76.93
CA THR A 323 -29.60 -31.63 77.93
C THR A 323 -28.82 -32.94 78.11
N ALA A 324 -28.45 -33.23 79.35
CA ALA A 324 -27.91 -34.54 79.70
C ALA A 324 -28.95 -35.63 79.40
N CYS A 325 -28.56 -36.73 78.76
CA CYS A 325 -29.37 -37.94 78.74
C CYS A 325 -29.69 -38.34 80.18
N SER A 326 -30.90 -38.03 80.67
CA SER A 326 -31.39 -38.61 81.91
C SER A 326 -31.56 -40.10 81.64
N SER A 327 -30.71 -40.90 82.26
CA SER A 327 -30.71 -42.36 82.23
C SER A 327 -32.13 -42.94 82.23
N ASP A 328 -32.51 -43.67 81.19
CA ASP A 328 -33.67 -44.57 81.25
C ASP A 328 -33.33 -45.74 82.19
N LEU A 329 -34.18 -45.92 83.21
CA LEU A 329 -34.18 -47.00 84.21
C LEU A 329 -34.61 -48.35 83.62
#